data_AF-A0A518BSI0-F1
#
_entry.id   AF-A0A518BSI0-F1
#
_cell.length_a   1.000
_cell.length_b   1.000
_cell.length_c   1.000
_cell.angle_alpha   90.00
_cell.angle_beta   90.00
_cell.angle_gamma   90.00
#
_symmetry.space_group_name_H-M   'P 1'
#
loop_
_entity.id
_entity.type
_entity.pdbx_description
1 polymer ?
#
loop_
_entity_poly.entity_id
_entity_poly.type
_entity_poly.pdbx_seq_one_letter_code
_entity_poly.pdbx_strand_id
1 'polypeptide(L)'
;MRLAGAPGSVFENPLRRYPLPASPHEAATHAGDVLPVEELAPKLAEIRSRSAERLWIVELAGGLLVPYRMDWLQIDWLQQIRVPLVLVARSGLGTLNHTLLSVEAARARGLELAALFLVGERHPSNERTLIETTGIPHVFVLEPLAPLDQASVAKWVAVARSHRGASLGQVLVRPPRPHPPSAARQDSNPSAATPVR
;
A
#
# COMPACT_ATOMS: atom_id res chain seq x y z
N MET A 1 -4.40 -5.22 -15.86
CA MET A 1 -3.14 -5.95 -15.60
C MET A 1 -2.57 -6.63 -16.87
N ARG A 2 -2.56 -5.97 -18.04
CA ARG A 2 -1.99 -6.51 -19.31
C ARG A 2 -0.61 -5.92 -19.68
N LEU A 3 -0.17 -4.87 -18.99
CA LEU A 3 1.03 -4.09 -19.36
C LEU A 3 2.36 -4.79 -19.04
N ALA A 4 2.39 -5.77 -18.12
CA ALA A 4 3.62 -6.44 -17.73
C ALA A 4 3.98 -7.67 -18.58
N GLY A 5 3.10 -8.12 -19.49
CA GLY A 5 3.29 -9.37 -20.25
C GLY A 5 3.36 -10.63 -19.37
N ALA A 6 3.05 -10.52 -18.07
CA ALA A 6 3.20 -11.62 -17.13
C ALA A 6 2.10 -12.68 -17.39
N PRO A 7 2.44 -13.98 -17.34
CA PRO A 7 1.48 -15.05 -17.61
C PRO A 7 0.39 -15.05 -16.53
N GLY A 8 -0.85 -15.42 -16.89
CA GLY A 8 -1.97 -15.43 -15.94
C GLY A 8 -1.72 -16.25 -14.67
N SER A 9 -0.84 -17.26 -14.75
CA SER A 9 -0.39 -18.09 -13.63
C SER A 9 0.38 -17.36 -12.54
N VAL A 10 0.77 -16.09 -12.74
CA VAL A 10 1.40 -15.28 -11.69
C VAL A 10 0.41 -14.50 -10.83
N PHE A 11 -0.87 -14.48 -11.22
CA PHE A 11 -1.92 -13.75 -10.51
C PHE A 11 -2.85 -14.71 -9.77
N GLU A 12 -3.20 -14.32 -8.56
CA GLU A 12 -4.26 -14.99 -7.80
C GLU A 12 -5.62 -14.38 -8.16
N ASN A 13 -6.68 -15.18 -8.04
CA ASN A 13 -8.03 -14.69 -8.26
C ASN A 13 -8.40 -13.69 -7.15
N PRO A 14 -8.95 -12.51 -7.50
CA PRO A 14 -9.42 -11.57 -6.48
C PRO A 14 -10.63 -12.15 -5.77
N LEU A 15 -10.86 -11.71 -4.52
CA LEU A 15 -12.04 -12.08 -3.74
C LEU A 15 -13.34 -11.64 -4.42
N ARG A 16 -13.32 -10.45 -5.04
CA ARG A 16 -14.41 -9.87 -5.83
C ARG A 16 -13.85 -9.12 -7.03
N ARG A 17 -14.61 -9.09 -8.12
CA ARG A 17 -14.31 -8.30 -9.32
C ARG A 17 -15.60 -7.66 -9.82
N TYR A 18 -15.61 -6.34 -9.88
CA TYR A 18 -16.76 -5.57 -10.37
C TYR A 18 -16.46 -4.97 -11.74
N PRO A 19 -17.47 -4.84 -12.63
CA PRO A 19 -17.28 -4.26 -13.96
C PRO A 19 -17.24 -2.73 -13.96
N LEU A 20 -17.86 -2.08 -12.97
CA LEU A 20 -17.91 -0.62 -12.89
C LEU A 20 -16.52 -0.06 -12.53
N PRO A 21 -15.94 0.86 -13.33
CA PRO A 21 -14.66 1.49 -13.04
C PRO A 21 -14.82 2.60 -11.99
N ALA A 22 -15.13 2.20 -10.76
CA ALA A 22 -15.39 3.07 -9.64
C ALA A 22 -14.62 2.63 -8.39
N SER A 23 -14.75 3.38 -7.31
CA SER A 23 -14.23 2.94 -6.01
C SER A 23 -14.90 1.62 -5.57
N PRO A 24 -14.23 0.76 -4.78
CA PRO A 24 -14.77 -0.57 -4.45
C PRO A 24 -16.15 -0.56 -3.81
N HIS A 25 -16.43 0.37 -2.87
CA HIS A 25 -17.76 0.49 -2.26
C HIS A 25 -18.86 0.82 -3.29
N GLU A 26 -18.56 1.72 -4.23
CA GLU A 26 -19.50 2.17 -5.26
C GLU A 26 -19.73 1.06 -6.29
N ALA A 27 -18.66 0.39 -6.70
CA ALA A 27 -18.74 -0.73 -7.65
C ALA A 27 -19.50 -1.93 -7.08
N ALA A 28 -19.33 -2.24 -5.78
CA ALA A 28 -20.11 -3.25 -5.09
C ALA A 28 -21.59 -2.86 -5.00
N THR A 29 -21.87 -1.63 -4.55
CA THR A 29 -23.24 -1.09 -4.46
C THR A 29 -23.96 -1.15 -5.80
N HIS A 30 -23.28 -0.76 -6.89
CA HIS A 30 -23.84 -0.81 -8.24
C HIS A 30 -24.15 -2.24 -8.71
N ALA A 31 -23.36 -3.23 -8.27
CA ALA A 31 -23.60 -4.63 -8.56
C ALA A 31 -24.67 -5.28 -7.65
N GLY A 32 -25.28 -4.53 -6.72
CA GLY A 32 -26.16 -5.07 -5.69
C GLY A 32 -25.45 -6.00 -4.71
N ASP A 33 -24.13 -5.84 -4.56
CA ASP A 33 -23.27 -6.64 -3.70
C ASP A 33 -22.77 -5.82 -2.51
N VAL A 34 -22.36 -6.52 -1.45
CA VAL A 34 -21.62 -5.94 -0.33
C VAL A 34 -20.28 -6.66 -0.27
N LEU A 35 -19.19 -5.93 -0.45
CA LEU A 35 -17.85 -6.49 -0.39
C LEU A 35 -17.62 -7.14 0.99
N PRO A 36 -17.36 -8.47 1.08
CA PRO A 36 -17.15 -9.15 2.36
C PRO A 36 -15.74 -8.86 2.86
N VAL A 37 -15.53 -7.70 3.47
CA VAL A 37 -14.19 -7.24 3.90
C VAL A 37 -13.58 -8.17 4.96
N GLU A 38 -14.42 -8.89 5.71
CA GLU A 38 -14.04 -9.87 6.72
C GLU A 38 -13.34 -11.10 6.11
N GLU A 39 -13.60 -11.40 4.82
CA GLU A 39 -12.96 -12.51 4.10
C GLU A 39 -11.58 -12.13 3.52
N LEU A 40 -11.20 -10.84 3.48
CA LEU A 40 -9.96 -10.40 2.84
C LEU A 40 -8.71 -10.94 3.54
N ALA A 41 -8.65 -10.85 4.88
CA ALA A 41 -7.50 -11.35 5.64
C ALA A 41 -7.39 -12.89 5.60
N PRO A 42 -8.47 -13.67 5.81
CA PRO A 42 -8.46 -15.12 5.58
C PRO A 42 -8.00 -15.49 4.16
N LYS A 43 -8.50 -14.78 3.14
CA LYS A 43 -8.12 -15.06 1.75
C LYS A 43 -6.64 -14.84 1.49
N LEU A 44 -6.07 -13.76 2.01
CA LEU A 44 -4.64 -13.49 1.90
C LEU A 44 -3.81 -14.54 2.65
N ALA A 45 -4.25 -14.97 3.83
CA ALA A 45 -3.59 -16.02 4.60
C ALA A 45 -3.57 -17.36 3.83
N GLU A 46 -4.70 -17.73 3.22
CA GLU A 46 -4.83 -18.91 2.35
C GLU A 46 -3.86 -18.85 1.16
N ILE A 47 -3.78 -17.69 0.48
CA ILE A 47 -2.85 -17.50 -0.65
C ILE A 47 -1.40 -17.66 -0.18
N ARG A 48 -1.05 -17.00 0.93
CA ARG A 48 0.32 -17.05 1.48
C ARG A 48 0.73 -18.45 1.93
N SER A 49 -0.19 -19.25 2.46
CA SER A 49 0.13 -20.61 2.92
C SER A 49 0.46 -21.58 1.79
N ARG A 50 0.08 -21.27 0.54
CA ARG A 50 0.41 -22.10 -0.63
C ARG A 50 1.88 -22.03 -1.04
N SER A 51 2.59 -20.96 -0.66
CA SER A 51 4.02 -20.83 -0.94
C SER A 51 4.69 -19.86 0.04
N ALA A 52 5.48 -20.41 0.95
CA ALA A 52 6.25 -19.63 1.92
C ALA A 52 7.45 -18.90 1.30
N GLU A 53 7.96 -19.38 0.16
CA GLU A 53 9.16 -18.85 -0.49
C GLU A 53 8.84 -17.79 -1.56
N ARG A 54 7.56 -17.58 -1.88
CA ARG A 54 7.14 -16.66 -2.93
C ARG A 54 6.94 -15.24 -2.38
N LEU A 55 7.50 -14.26 -3.08
CA LEU A 55 7.16 -12.85 -2.89
C LEU A 55 5.77 -12.58 -3.44
N TRP A 56 4.88 -12.09 -2.58
CA TRP A 56 3.54 -11.65 -2.95
C TRP A 56 3.49 -10.13 -3.01
N ILE A 57 2.97 -9.59 -4.12
CA ILE A 57 2.68 -8.18 -4.27
C ILE A 57 1.16 -8.03 -4.24
N VAL A 58 0.66 -7.22 -3.31
CA VAL A 58 -0.75 -6.87 -3.20
C VAL A 58 -0.92 -5.47 -3.75
N GLU A 59 -1.63 -5.37 -4.88
CA GLU A 59 -2.04 -4.08 -5.43
C GLU A 59 -3.36 -3.66 -4.76
N LEU A 60 -3.40 -2.41 -4.34
CA LEU A 60 -4.56 -1.80 -3.70
C LEU A 60 -5.44 -1.07 -4.73
N ALA A 61 -6.71 -0.84 -4.40
CA ALA A 61 -7.61 -0.05 -5.23
C ALA A 61 -7.50 1.44 -4.87
N GLY A 62 -6.74 2.20 -5.64
CA GLY A 62 -6.59 3.65 -5.44
C GLY A 62 -5.71 4.01 -4.23
N GLY A 63 -6.11 5.03 -3.48
CA GLY A 63 -5.37 5.54 -2.31
C GLY A 63 -5.60 4.73 -1.02
N LEU A 64 -4.85 5.05 0.04
CA LEU A 64 -4.93 4.31 1.30
C LEU A 64 -6.32 4.38 1.96
N LEU A 65 -6.95 5.57 1.93
CA LEU A 65 -8.25 5.82 2.56
C LEU A 65 -9.44 5.52 1.64
N VAL A 66 -9.25 4.71 0.60
CA VAL A 66 -10.36 4.32 -0.28
C VAL A 66 -11.35 3.44 0.51
N PRO A 67 -12.66 3.76 0.48
CA PRO A 67 -13.67 2.94 1.12
C PRO A 67 -13.90 1.64 0.35
N TYR A 68 -13.83 0.53 1.09
CA TYR A 68 -14.29 -0.78 0.64
C TYR A 68 -15.76 -0.99 1.02
N ARG A 69 -16.17 -0.38 2.14
CA ARG A 69 -17.54 -0.26 2.62
C ARG A 69 -17.71 1.12 3.28
N MET A 70 -18.94 1.58 3.51
CA MET A 70 -19.17 2.93 4.06
C MET A 70 -18.59 3.15 5.47
N ASP A 71 -18.50 2.08 6.25
CA ASP A 71 -17.97 2.00 7.60
C ASP A 71 -16.54 1.45 7.65
N TRP A 72 -15.90 1.19 6.50
CA TRP A 72 -14.63 0.47 6.46
C TRP A 72 -13.70 0.89 5.32
N LEU A 73 -12.50 1.33 5.68
CA LEU A 73 -11.49 1.81 4.74
C LEU A 73 -10.47 0.71 4.44
N GLN A 74 -9.94 0.71 3.23
CA GLN A 74 -8.89 -0.23 2.83
C GLN A 74 -7.66 -0.19 3.77
N ILE A 75 -7.32 0.96 4.34
CA ILE A 75 -6.21 1.07 5.30
C ILE A 75 -6.47 0.28 6.60
N ASP A 76 -7.72 0.00 6.95
CA ASP A 76 -8.08 -0.82 8.11
C ASP A 76 -7.74 -2.29 7.84
N TRP A 77 -7.87 -2.75 6.58
CA TRP A 77 -7.31 -4.03 6.14
C TRP A 77 -5.80 -4.12 6.37
N LEU A 78 -5.08 -3.07 5.96
CA LEU A 78 -3.62 -3.02 6.06
C LEU A 78 -3.19 -3.09 7.52
N GLN A 79 -3.96 -2.49 8.42
CA GLN A 79 -3.73 -2.56 9.86
C GLN A 79 -3.95 -3.97 10.43
N GLN A 80 -4.89 -4.74 9.89
CA GLN A 80 -5.10 -6.15 10.26
C GLN A 80 -3.94 -7.03 9.81
N ILE A 81 -3.49 -6.89 8.55
CA ILE A 81 -2.49 -7.80 7.97
C ILE A 81 -1.03 -7.40 8.26
N ARG A 82 -0.79 -6.14 8.64
CA ARG A 82 0.53 -5.58 9.05
C ARG A 82 1.68 -5.96 8.12
N VAL A 83 1.47 -5.81 6.82
CA VAL A 83 2.51 -6.05 5.82
C VAL A 83 3.26 -4.75 5.49
N PRO A 84 4.55 -4.81 5.11
CA PRO A 84 5.28 -3.63 4.66
C PRO A 84 4.62 -3.00 3.43
N LEU A 85 4.56 -1.67 3.42
CA LEU A 85 3.94 -0.89 2.35
C LEU A 85 4.97 -0.23 1.45
N VAL A 86 4.67 -0.23 0.15
CA VAL A 86 5.35 0.61 -0.84
C VAL A 86 4.36 1.69 -1.26
N LEU A 87 4.68 2.95 -0.95
CA LEU A 87 3.88 4.10 -1.36
C LEU A 87 4.31 4.55 -2.75
N VAL A 88 3.35 4.75 -3.66
CA VAL A 88 3.60 5.28 -5.00
C VAL A 88 2.96 6.66 -5.11
N ALA A 89 3.76 7.66 -5.45
CA ALA A 89 3.34 9.03 -5.61
C ALA A 89 3.83 9.58 -6.97
N ARG A 90 3.11 10.56 -7.50
CA ARG A 90 3.55 11.31 -8.68
C ARG A 90 4.73 12.23 -8.33
N SER A 91 5.58 12.58 -9.29
CA SER A 91 6.72 13.49 -9.04
C SER A 91 6.37 15.00 -9.16
N GLY A 92 5.22 15.33 -9.75
CA GLY A 92 4.82 16.72 -10.07
C GLY A 92 4.18 17.52 -8.93
N LEU A 93 3.65 18.71 -9.26
CA LEU A 93 3.03 19.66 -8.31
C LEU A 93 1.97 19.00 -7.42
N GLY A 94 1.91 19.38 -6.14
CA GLY A 94 0.98 18.82 -5.15
C GLY A 94 1.41 17.47 -4.55
N THR A 95 2.50 16.85 -5.06
CA THR A 95 2.97 15.57 -4.52
C THR A 95 3.38 15.62 -3.05
N LEU A 96 3.98 16.74 -2.62
CA LEU A 96 4.41 16.91 -1.23
C LEU A 96 3.24 16.71 -0.26
N ASN A 97 2.15 17.46 -0.48
CA ASN A 97 0.95 17.35 0.34
C ASN A 97 0.34 15.95 0.33
N HIS A 98 0.06 15.40 -0.85
CA HIS A 98 -0.60 14.09 -0.95
C HIS A 98 0.26 12.95 -0.38
N THR A 99 1.57 13.00 -0.59
CA THR A 99 2.49 12.02 -0.02
C THR A 99 2.53 12.15 1.49
N LEU A 100 2.68 13.35 2.04
CA LEU A 100 2.72 13.57 3.48
C LEU A 100 1.41 13.16 4.18
N LEU A 101 0.24 13.48 3.61
CA LEU A 101 -1.06 13.04 4.13
C LEU A 101 -1.18 11.50 4.11
N SER A 102 -0.69 10.85 3.06
CA SER A 102 -0.69 9.38 2.98
C SER A 102 0.26 8.76 4.02
N VAL A 103 1.43 9.37 4.22
CA VAL A 103 2.40 8.94 5.23
C VAL A 103 1.84 9.09 6.64
N GLU A 104 1.18 10.21 6.93
CA GLU A 104 0.51 10.45 8.21
C GLU A 104 -0.58 9.40 8.47
N ALA A 105 -1.46 9.15 7.51
CA ALA A 105 -2.52 8.16 7.62
C ALA A 105 -2.00 6.74 7.89
N ALA A 106 -0.90 6.36 7.23
CA ALA A 106 -0.23 5.06 7.44
C ALA A 106 0.39 4.97 8.84
N ARG A 107 1.12 6.01 9.25
CA ARG A 107 1.79 6.07 10.57
C ARG A 107 0.82 6.09 11.73
N ALA A 108 -0.29 6.82 11.59
CA ALA A 108 -1.35 6.86 12.61
C ALA A 108 -1.93 5.47 12.92
N ARG A 109 -1.78 4.51 11.99
CA ARG A 109 -2.20 3.10 12.15
C ARG A 109 -1.06 2.14 12.45
N GLY A 110 0.17 2.64 12.62
CA GLY A 110 1.36 1.83 12.90
C GLY A 110 1.84 1.02 11.70
N LEU A 111 1.52 1.44 10.46
CA LEU A 111 1.93 0.73 9.25
C LEU A 111 3.38 1.05 8.88
N GLU A 112 4.14 0.03 8.49
CA GLU A 112 5.53 0.18 8.05
C GLU A 112 5.58 0.60 6.58
N LEU A 113 6.15 1.78 6.30
CA LEU A 113 6.46 2.24 4.95
C LEU A 113 7.89 1.83 4.59
N ALA A 114 8.02 0.76 3.80
CA ALA A 114 9.31 0.22 3.37
C ALA A 114 9.93 1.03 2.22
N ALA A 115 9.10 1.60 1.34
CA ALA A 115 9.59 2.42 0.25
C ALA A 115 8.58 3.47 -0.23
N LEU A 116 9.11 4.51 -0.88
CA LEU A 116 8.38 5.51 -1.64
C LEU A 116 8.90 5.52 -3.08
N PHE A 117 7.98 5.53 -4.04
CA PHE A 117 8.26 5.72 -5.45
C PHE A 117 7.73 7.07 -5.91
N LEU A 118 8.59 7.87 -6.51
CA LEU A 118 8.21 9.09 -7.22
C LEU A 118 8.18 8.79 -8.72
N VAL A 119 6.99 8.79 -9.31
CA VAL A 119 6.76 8.44 -10.71
C VAL A 119 6.47 9.69 -11.53
N GLY A 120 7.21 9.85 -12.62
CA GLY A 120 7.14 11.02 -13.51
C GLY A 120 8.47 11.77 -13.60
N GLU A 121 8.46 12.91 -14.28
CA GLU A 121 9.67 13.73 -14.46
C GLU A 121 10.32 14.06 -13.12
N ARG A 122 11.65 13.88 -13.05
CA ARG A 122 12.38 14.05 -11.80
C ARG A 122 12.31 15.50 -11.33
N HIS A 123 11.84 15.70 -10.10
CA HIS A 123 11.84 17.01 -9.44
C HIS A 123 12.72 16.98 -8.18
N PRO A 124 14.00 17.39 -8.26
CA PRO A 124 14.98 17.21 -7.17
C PRO A 124 14.56 17.78 -5.82
N SER A 125 13.84 18.91 -5.82
CA SER A 125 13.32 19.50 -4.57
C SER A 125 12.30 18.58 -3.88
N ASN A 126 11.35 18.00 -4.65
CA ASN A 126 10.32 17.12 -4.09
C ASN A 126 10.95 15.86 -3.51
N GLU A 127 11.90 15.28 -4.25
CA GLU A 127 12.66 14.10 -3.80
C GLU A 127 13.37 14.39 -2.47
N ARG A 128 14.16 15.48 -2.40
CA ARG A 128 14.89 15.85 -1.18
C ARG A 128 13.95 16.10 -0.01
N THR A 129 12.92 16.91 -0.20
CA THR A 129 11.95 17.23 0.85
C THR A 129 11.28 15.97 1.37
N LEU A 130 10.86 15.04 0.50
CA LEU A 130 10.21 13.80 0.94
C LEU A 130 11.19 12.86 1.64
N ILE A 131 12.46 12.79 1.24
CA ILE A 131 13.48 12.03 1.98
C ILE A 131 13.62 12.57 3.40
N GLU A 132 13.76 13.89 3.55
CA GLU A 132 14.00 14.55 4.84
C GLU A 132 12.78 14.51 5.76
N THR A 133 11.59 14.78 5.23
CA THR A 133 10.37 14.92 6.04
C THR A 133 9.69 13.59 6.34
N THR A 134 9.77 12.61 5.43
CA THR A 134 9.10 11.32 5.63
C THR A 134 9.96 10.33 6.38
N GLY A 135 11.30 10.38 6.30
CA GLY A 135 12.16 9.37 6.92
C GLY A 135 11.95 7.94 6.39
N ILE A 136 11.25 7.76 5.26
CA ILE A 136 11.07 6.45 4.61
C ILE A 136 12.46 5.93 4.19
N PRO A 137 12.78 4.65 4.45
CA PRO A 137 14.15 4.17 4.29
C PRO A 137 14.60 4.09 2.83
N HIS A 138 13.69 3.91 1.89
CA HIS A 138 14.01 3.77 0.48
C HIS A 138 13.11 4.67 -0.36
N VAL A 139 13.71 5.61 -1.08
CA VAL A 139 13.01 6.48 -2.05
C VAL A 139 13.59 6.21 -3.42
N PHE A 140 12.74 5.85 -4.37
CA PHE A 140 13.08 5.60 -5.77
C PHE A 140 12.42 6.64 -6.66
N VAL A 141 13.08 6.98 -7.76
CA VAL A 141 12.51 7.82 -8.84
C VAL A 141 12.38 6.97 -10.09
N LEU A 142 11.18 6.93 -10.65
CA LEU A 142 10.86 6.30 -11.92
C LEU A 142 10.42 7.39 -12.90
N GLU A 143 11.36 7.82 -13.73
CA GLU A 143 11.06 8.72 -14.84
C GLU A 143 10.23 8.02 -15.93
N PRO A 144 9.50 8.76 -16.79
CA PRO A 144 8.69 8.16 -17.83
C PRO A 144 9.52 7.24 -18.74
N LEU A 145 9.04 6.02 -18.92
CA LEU A 145 9.65 5.05 -19.83
C LEU A 145 9.00 5.16 -21.20
N ALA A 146 9.81 5.34 -22.24
CA ALA A 146 9.36 5.39 -23.63
C ALA A 146 10.24 4.46 -24.49
N PRO A 147 9.72 3.29 -24.94
CA PRO A 147 8.38 2.75 -24.66
C PRO A 147 8.19 2.29 -23.20
N LEU A 148 6.94 2.25 -22.74
CA LEU A 148 6.58 1.57 -21.50
C LEU A 148 6.36 0.08 -21.80
N ASP A 149 7.45 -0.69 -21.77
CA ASP A 149 7.44 -2.12 -22.04
C ASP A 149 8.31 -2.91 -21.03
N GLN A 150 8.26 -4.24 -21.12
CA GLN A 150 9.00 -5.12 -20.22
C GLN A 150 10.52 -4.89 -20.30
N ALA A 151 11.05 -4.60 -21.49
CA ALA A 151 12.48 -4.36 -21.69
C ALA A 151 12.94 -3.06 -21.01
N SER A 152 12.17 -1.99 -21.14
CA SER A 152 12.46 -0.69 -20.53
C SER A 152 12.34 -0.73 -19.01
N VAL A 153 11.33 -1.45 -18.50
CA VAL A 153 11.20 -1.71 -17.05
C VAL A 153 12.40 -2.54 -16.55
N ALA A 154 12.80 -3.61 -17.25
CA ALA A 154 13.93 -4.43 -16.85
C ALA A 154 15.25 -3.64 -16.83
N LYS A 155 15.48 -2.78 -17.83
CA LYS A 155 16.62 -1.86 -17.86
C LYS A 155 16.61 -0.93 -16.65
N TRP A 156 15.44 -0.33 -16.34
CA TRP A 156 15.30 0.53 -15.17
C TRP A 156 15.58 -0.24 -13.88
N VAL A 157 14.98 -1.43 -13.67
CA VAL A 157 15.19 -2.25 -12.47
C VAL A 157 16.68 -2.60 -12.27
N ALA A 158 17.43 -2.88 -13.33
CA ALA A 158 18.85 -3.21 -13.25
C ALA A 158 19.70 -2.08 -12.63
N VAL A 159 19.39 -0.83 -13.00
CA VAL A 159 20.15 0.36 -12.58
C VAL A 159 19.51 1.11 -11.41
N ALA A 160 18.23 0.89 -11.13
CA ALA A 160 17.48 1.59 -10.09
C ALA A 160 18.13 1.39 -8.72
N ARG A 161 18.40 2.50 -8.04
CA ARG A 161 18.88 2.54 -6.67
C ARG A 161 18.04 3.52 -5.88
N SER A 162 17.77 3.19 -4.63
CA SER A 162 17.18 4.13 -3.69
C SER A 162 18.17 5.24 -3.34
N HIS A 163 17.70 6.31 -2.69
CA HIS A 163 18.57 7.35 -2.14
C HIS A 163 19.66 6.84 -1.17
N ARG A 164 19.55 5.60 -0.67
CA ARG A 164 20.56 4.91 0.17
C ARG A 164 21.39 3.87 -0.58
N GLY A 165 21.30 3.81 -1.90
CA GLY A 165 22.04 2.86 -2.73
C GLY A 165 21.48 1.43 -2.77
N ALA A 166 20.36 1.14 -2.09
CA ALA A 166 19.75 -0.20 -2.16
C ALA A 166 19.05 -0.44 -3.50
N SER A 167 19.19 -1.64 -4.07
CA SER A 167 18.45 -2.09 -5.25
C SER A 167 17.01 -2.46 -4.91
N LEU A 168 16.15 -2.56 -5.93
CA LEU A 168 14.75 -2.92 -5.72
C LEU A 168 14.58 -4.31 -5.09
N GLY A 169 15.37 -5.30 -5.53
CA GLY A 169 15.35 -6.65 -4.97
C GLY A 169 15.71 -6.68 -3.48
N GLN A 170 16.66 -5.87 -3.04
CA GLN A 170 17.04 -5.76 -1.63
C GLN A 170 15.94 -5.16 -0.76
N VAL A 171 15.08 -4.31 -1.34
CA VAL A 171 13.97 -3.67 -0.63
C VAL A 171 12.74 -4.58 -0.58
N LEU A 172 12.41 -5.25 -1.70
CA LEU A 172 11.21 -6.09 -1.80
C LEU A 172 11.36 -7.47 -1.17
N VAL A 173 12.57 -8.01 -1.02
CA VAL A 173 12.82 -9.38 -0.53
C VAL A 173 13.20 -9.42 0.95
N ARG A 174 13.02 -8.32 1.71
CA ARG A 174 13.33 -8.31 3.14
C ARG A 174 12.32 -9.13 3.95
N PRO A 175 12.77 -9.99 4.89
CA PRO A 175 11.87 -10.62 5.83
C PRO A 175 11.19 -9.55 6.70
N PRO A 176 9.89 -9.72 7.03
CA PRO A 176 9.21 -8.80 7.93
C PRO A 176 9.94 -8.76 9.28
N ARG A 177 10.16 -7.56 9.82
CA ARG A 177 10.75 -7.44 11.17
C ARG A 177 9.74 -7.98 12.19
N PRO A 178 10.17 -8.75 13.20
CA PRO A 178 9.29 -9.10 14.31
C PRO A 178 8.81 -7.82 14.97
N HIS A 179 7.50 -7.68 15.12
CA HIS A 179 6.89 -6.52 15.77
C HIS A 179 6.80 -6.74 17.27
N PRO A 180 7.07 -5.71 18.09
CA PRO A 180 6.70 -5.76 19.50
C PRO A 180 5.18 -5.85 19.64
N PRO A 181 4.67 -6.52 20.69
CA PRO A 181 3.24 -6.66 20.91
C PRO A 181 2.60 -5.27 21.02
N SER A 182 1.51 -5.09 20.27
CA SER A 182 0.68 -3.88 20.31
C SER A 182 0.22 -3.67 21.74
N ALA A 183 0.55 -2.51 22.34
CA ALA A 183 -0.10 -2.10 23.59
C ALA A 183 -1.60 -2.07 23.32
N ALA A 184 -2.34 -2.97 23.96
CA ALA A 184 -3.78 -2.94 23.95
C ALA A 184 -4.22 -1.55 24.41
N ARG A 185 -5.03 -0.87 23.60
CA ARG A 185 -5.76 0.30 24.07
C ARG A 185 -6.58 -0.18 25.27
N GLN A 186 -6.22 0.24 26.46
CA GLN A 186 -7.08 0.10 27.62
C GLN A 186 -8.28 0.99 27.35
N ASP A 187 -9.42 0.37 27.11
CA ASP A 187 -10.72 1.02 27.16
C ASP A 187 -10.91 1.54 28.59
N SER A 188 -10.47 2.77 28.82
CA SER A 188 -10.89 3.51 30.00
C SER A 188 -12.32 3.96 29.75
N ASN A 189 -13.25 3.23 30.35
CA ASN A 189 -14.65 3.61 30.47
C ASN A 189 -14.81 4.44 31.76
N PRO A 190 -15.11 5.76 31.72
CA PRO A 190 -15.50 6.50 32.89
C PRO A 190 -16.97 6.91 32.73
N SER A 191 -17.89 6.08 33.22
CA SER A 191 -19.24 6.56 33.53
C SER A 191 -19.78 5.83 34.75
N ALA A 192 -19.33 6.27 35.91
CA ALA A 192 -20.03 6.12 37.16
C ALA A 192 -20.06 7.51 37.82
N ALA A 193 -21.16 8.24 37.63
CA ALA A 193 -21.46 9.48 38.34
C ALA A 193 -22.88 9.38 38.94
N THR A 194 -22.87 8.98 40.21
CA THR A 194 -23.71 9.34 41.37
C THR A 194 -25.18 9.76 41.17
N PRO A 195 -26.13 9.20 41.95
CA PRO A 195 -27.52 9.64 41.97
C PRO A 195 -27.68 10.95 42.76
N VAL A 196 -28.45 11.88 42.20
CA VAL A 196 -28.88 13.13 42.84
C VAL A 196 -29.81 12.79 44.02
N ARG A 197 -29.54 13.36 45.19
CA ARG A 197 -30.49 13.45 46.31
C ARG A 197 -31.13 14.82 46.30
#